data_AF-A0A6J6YCB8-F1
#
_entry.id   AF-A0A6J6YCB8-F1
#
_cell.length_a   1.000
_cell.length_b   1.000
_cell.length_c   1.000
_cell.angle_alpha   90.00
_cell.angle_beta   90.00
_cell.angle_gamma   90.00
#
_symmetry.space_group_name_H-M   'P 1'
#
loop_
_entity.id
_entity.type
_entity.pdbx_description
1 polymer ?
#
loop_
_entity_poly.entity_id
_entity_poly.type
_entity_poly.pdbx_seq_one_letter_code
_entity_poly.pdbx_strand_id
1 'polypeptide(L)'
;MLEAFKVAPTSLQQLMVADNGNAAQVLFQVGPSSLEVRSTVLDKVNATIADPGDQALLPKDATATTGGLAVVGVGLLDNITANRAQLTIVALLLVAAFLILRYRDLVRGLLTMVPVCLAVGTSAVLVRTLGITLSPLTTVGGPLVVATCAEFSVLLIDRYAEERGRGLDPTESTNVAAARTGRAFFTSALTTLGGFAVLMFSSLPLLSDFGMVVTINIAVALLAALVVVPPLVKAADERHLLVMGAGTPVGKNHRRAVMAGVAGVAALAGGLVMVADAVHQKTVSVAAARTTDRVEVPATIPASTTAAPTTSLAPDATLPAGPAERPTGLIAGVFYDALVAVGVDSGIARCAADDLLATTPEADLMAMGIADNPRPAAVNAMLATSATRCGVTPEQLAKLA
;
A
#
# COMPACT_ATOMS: atom_id res chain seq x y z
N MET A 1 -25.74 -0.97 29.19
CA MET A 1 -26.18 -0.87 27.77
C MET A 1 -27.69 -0.73 27.66
N LEU A 2 -28.49 -1.59 28.31
CA LEU A 2 -29.96 -1.43 28.42
C LEU A 2 -30.41 -0.06 28.98
N GLU A 3 -29.68 0.48 29.95
CA GLU A 3 -29.92 1.83 30.49
C GLU A 3 -29.69 2.93 29.43
N ALA A 4 -28.60 2.83 28.66
CA ALA A 4 -28.26 3.82 27.63
C ALA A 4 -29.26 3.79 26.44
N PHE A 5 -29.75 2.60 26.08
CA PHE A 5 -30.79 2.45 25.05
C PHE A 5 -32.09 3.14 25.47
N LYS A 6 -32.52 2.96 26.73
CA LYS A 6 -33.76 3.56 27.26
C LYS A 6 -33.74 5.09 27.29
N VAL A 7 -32.57 5.71 27.36
CA VAL A 7 -32.39 7.16 27.44
C VAL A 7 -32.14 7.79 26.06
N ALA A 8 -31.83 7.00 25.03
CA ALA A 8 -31.58 7.49 23.67
C ALA A 8 -32.88 7.96 22.97
N PRO A 9 -32.83 9.04 22.15
CA PRO A 9 -33.93 9.45 21.28
C PRO A 9 -34.40 8.32 20.36
N THR A 10 -35.69 8.29 20.03
CA THR A 10 -36.33 7.22 19.23
C THR A 10 -35.66 7.00 17.87
N SER A 11 -35.14 8.05 17.25
CA SER A 11 -34.39 7.98 15.99
C SER A 11 -33.07 7.21 16.13
N LEU A 12 -32.37 7.33 17.26
CA LEU A 12 -31.14 6.56 17.52
C LEU A 12 -31.45 5.11 17.91
N GLN A 13 -32.56 4.86 18.61
CA GLN A 13 -32.99 3.50 18.94
C GLN A 13 -33.28 2.68 17.66
N GLN A 14 -33.94 3.29 16.67
CA GLN A 14 -34.23 2.69 15.36
C GLN A 14 -32.97 2.43 14.51
N LEU A 15 -31.88 3.17 14.76
CA LEU A 15 -30.57 2.95 14.11
C LEU A 15 -29.78 1.80 14.76
N MET A 16 -30.04 1.49 16.03
CA MET A 16 -29.27 0.50 16.79
C MET A 16 -29.90 -0.89 16.80
N VAL A 17 -31.21 -1.01 16.59
CA VAL A 17 -31.94 -2.28 16.59
C VAL A 17 -32.82 -2.34 15.35
N ALA A 18 -32.75 -3.45 14.61
CA ALA A 18 -33.59 -3.67 13.44
C ALA A 18 -35.08 -3.72 13.85
N ASP A 19 -35.98 -3.28 12.96
CA ASP A 19 -37.42 -3.22 13.22
C ASP A 19 -38.03 -4.57 13.63
N ASN A 20 -37.44 -5.67 13.18
CA ASN A 20 -37.86 -7.04 13.50
C ASN A 20 -37.28 -7.57 14.83
N GLY A 21 -36.44 -6.79 15.53
CA GLY A 21 -35.78 -7.16 16.78
C GLY A 21 -34.73 -8.27 16.67
N ASN A 22 -34.42 -8.75 15.45
CA ASN A 22 -33.53 -9.89 15.24
C ASN A 22 -32.05 -9.50 15.08
N ALA A 23 -31.75 -8.20 14.94
CA ALA A 23 -30.39 -7.70 14.82
C ALA A 23 -30.23 -6.41 15.63
N ALA A 24 -29.07 -6.26 16.25
CA ALA A 24 -28.67 -5.05 16.94
C ALA A 24 -27.23 -4.69 16.59
N GLN A 25 -26.95 -3.41 16.40
CA GLN A 25 -25.62 -2.89 16.16
C GLN A 25 -25.08 -2.22 17.42
N VAL A 26 -23.87 -2.62 17.82
CA VAL A 26 -23.12 -1.96 18.89
C VAL A 26 -21.95 -1.20 18.27
N LEU A 27 -21.93 0.11 18.46
CA LEU A 27 -20.85 0.96 17.96
C LEU A 27 -19.77 1.14 19.03
N PHE A 28 -18.55 0.70 18.73
CA PHE A 28 -17.37 0.96 19.54
C PHE A 28 -16.54 2.07 18.89
N GLN A 29 -16.44 3.22 19.56
CA GLN A 29 -15.50 4.26 19.14
C GLN A 29 -14.11 3.94 19.66
N VAL A 30 -13.18 3.78 18.73
CA VAL A 30 -11.75 3.64 19.00
C VAL A 30 -11.06 4.98 18.74
N GLY A 31 -10.20 5.40 19.65
CA GLY A 31 -9.39 6.60 19.49
C GLY A 31 -8.45 6.56 18.29
N PRO A 32 -7.84 7.70 17.91
CA PRO A 32 -6.81 7.74 16.88
C PRO A 32 -5.66 6.80 17.27
N SER A 33 -5.35 5.85 16.39
CA SER A 33 -4.38 4.78 16.61
C SER A 33 -3.87 4.27 15.25
N SER A 34 -2.66 3.71 15.22
CA SER A 34 -2.14 3.07 14.00
C SER A 34 -2.94 1.82 13.64
N LEU A 35 -2.83 1.38 12.38
CA LEU A 35 -3.52 0.19 11.91
C LEU A 35 -3.06 -1.08 12.65
N GLU A 36 -1.78 -1.21 13.00
CA GLU A 36 -1.25 -2.32 13.81
C GLU A 36 -1.87 -2.39 15.23
N VAL A 37 -2.11 -1.24 15.86
CA VAL A 37 -2.77 -1.23 17.18
C VAL A 37 -4.24 -1.61 17.02
N ARG A 38 -4.89 -1.14 15.96
CA ARG A 38 -6.27 -1.50 15.65
C ARG A 38 -6.44 -2.98 15.30
N SER A 39 -5.50 -3.59 14.59
CA SER A 39 -5.56 -5.03 14.29
C SER A 39 -5.52 -5.85 15.57
N THR A 40 -4.62 -5.52 16.50
CA THR A 40 -4.53 -6.20 17.80
C THR A 40 -5.83 -6.09 18.61
N VAL A 41 -6.50 -4.93 18.56
CA VAL A 41 -7.81 -4.74 19.22
C VAL A 41 -8.89 -5.57 18.54
N LEU A 42 -8.95 -5.55 17.21
CA LEU A 42 -9.91 -6.33 16.45
C LEU A 42 -9.72 -7.84 16.63
N ASP A 43 -8.49 -8.32 16.68
CA ASP A 43 -8.17 -9.73 16.95
C ASP A 43 -8.69 -10.16 18.31
N LYS A 44 -8.51 -9.34 19.34
CA LYS A 44 -9.05 -9.59 20.67
C LYS A 44 -10.57 -9.61 20.68
N VAL A 45 -11.21 -8.68 19.98
CA VAL A 45 -12.68 -8.62 19.87
C VAL A 45 -13.21 -9.85 19.16
N ASN A 46 -12.63 -10.22 18.02
CA ASN A 46 -13.03 -11.39 17.24
C ASN A 46 -12.80 -12.69 18.03
N ALA A 47 -11.69 -12.81 18.76
CA ALA A 47 -11.42 -13.95 19.63
C ALA A 47 -12.45 -14.06 20.77
N THR A 48 -12.84 -12.93 21.37
CA THR A 48 -13.87 -12.88 22.42
C THR A 48 -15.27 -13.19 21.87
N ILE A 49 -15.54 -12.85 20.61
CA ILE A 49 -16.80 -13.23 19.94
C ILE A 49 -16.84 -14.73 19.67
N ALA A 50 -15.71 -15.32 19.26
CA ALA A 50 -15.61 -16.75 18.95
C ALA A 50 -15.67 -17.64 20.21
N ASP A 51 -15.02 -17.22 21.30
CA ASP A 51 -15.08 -17.89 22.61
C ASP A 51 -15.39 -16.85 23.70
N PRO A 52 -16.68 -16.56 23.95
CA PRO A 52 -17.09 -15.52 24.88
C PRO A 52 -16.99 -15.96 26.35
N GLY A 53 -16.60 -17.21 26.62
CA GLY A 53 -16.43 -17.77 27.96
C GLY A 53 -17.73 -17.87 28.77
N ASP A 54 -17.61 -18.32 30.03
CA ASP A 54 -18.76 -18.55 30.93
C ASP A 54 -19.47 -17.27 31.39
N GLN A 55 -18.89 -16.09 31.14
CA GLN A 55 -19.47 -14.78 31.47
C GLN A 55 -20.14 -14.09 30.28
N ALA A 56 -20.30 -14.79 29.16
CA ALA A 56 -20.94 -14.28 27.96
C ALA A 56 -22.41 -13.90 28.22
N LEU A 57 -22.74 -12.62 28.03
CA LEU A 57 -24.13 -12.12 28.02
C LEU A 57 -24.84 -12.32 26.67
N LEU A 58 -24.20 -13.01 25.73
CA LEU A 58 -24.78 -13.29 24.43
C LEU A 58 -25.77 -14.46 24.55
N PRO A 59 -26.99 -14.35 23.98
CA PRO A 59 -27.89 -15.50 23.85
C PRO A 59 -27.18 -16.67 23.16
N LYS A 60 -27.49 -17.91 23.56
CA LYS A 60 -26.80 -19.13 23.08
C LYS A 60 -26.86 -19.34 21.56
N ASP A 61 -27.80 -18.68 20.88
CA ASP A 61 -28.00 -18.74 19.41
C ASP A 61 -27.63 -17.42 18.70
N ALA A 62 -27.04 -16.45 19.41
CA ALA A 62 -26.68 -15.16 18.82
C ALA A 62 -25.28 -15.20 18.23
N THR A 63 -25.16 -14.84 16.94
CA THR A 63 -23.88 -14.61 16.27
C THR A 63 -23.54 -13.13 16.25
N ALA A 64 -22.29 -12.78 16.55
CA ALA A 64 -21.78 -11.42 16.38
C ALA A 64 -20.77 -11.37 15.24
N THR A 65 -20.76 -10.26 14.49
CA THR A 65 -19.81 -10.02 13.41
C THR A 65 -19.31 -8.58 13.51
N THR A 66 -18.00 -8.40 13.40
CA THR A 66 -17.38 -7.07 13.43
C THR A 66 -17.46 -6.42 12.05
N GLY A 67 -17.72 -5.10 12.02
CA GLY A 67 -17.83 -4.34 10.78
C GLY A 67 -17.32 -2.90 10.93
N GLY A 68 -17.45 -2.12 9.86
CA GLY A 68 -17.05 -0.71 9.82
C GLY A 68 -15.60 -0.48 9.34
N LEU A 69 -15.21 0.80 9.28
CA LEU A 69 -13.95 1.23 8.66
C LEU A 69 -12.69 0.61 9.30
N ALA A 70 -12.71 0.35 10.61
CA ALA A 70 -11.59 -0.27 11.29
C ALA A 70 -11.37 -1.72 10.81
N VAL A 71 -12.45 -2.49 10.67
CA VAL A 71 -12.41 -3.89 10.20
C VAL A 71 -12.01 -3.95 8.74
N VAL A 72 -12.57 -3.07 7.90
CA VAL A 72 -12.19 -3.00 6.48
C VAL A 72 -10.72 -2.59 6.33
N GLY A 73 -10.26 -1.61 7.11
CA GLY A 73 -8.87 -1.13 7.05
C GLY A 73 -7.85 -2.19 7.47
N VAL A 74 -8.12 -2.91 8.56
CA VAL A 74 -7.27 -4.02 9.02
C VAL A 74 -7.35 -5.20 8.06
N GLY A 75 -8.56 -5.60 7.65
CA GLY A 75 -8.74 -6.69 6.70
C GLY A 75 -8.04 -6.45 5.36
N LEU A 76 -8.02 -5.21 4.86
CA LEU A 76 -7.27 -4.83 3.67
C LEU A 76 -5.76 -4.97 3.90
N LEU A 77 -5.25 -4.50 5.04
CA LEU A 77 -3.83 -4.60 5.39
C LEU A 77 -3.39 -6.06 5.51
N ASP A 78 -4.19 -6.91 6.16
CA ASP A 78 -3.91 -8.33 6.32
C ASP A 78 -3.92 -9.05 4.96
N ASN A 79 -4.92 -8.80 4.12
CA ASN A 79 -5.00 -9.42 2.79
C ASN A 79 -3.83 -9.04 1.87
N ILE A 80 -3.40 -7.78 1.92
CA ILE A 80 -2.28 -7.31 1.10
C ILE A 80 -0.96 -7.88 1.66
N THR A 81 -0.76 -7.86 2.97
CA THR A 81 0.49 -8.32 3.59
C THR A 81 0.62 -9.85 3.61
N ALA A 82 -0.49 -10.60 3.64
CA ALA A 82 -0.50 -12.07 3.61
C ALA A 82 0.23 -12.65 2.40
N ASN A 83 0.19 -11.95 1.27
CA ASN A 83 0.77 -12.41 0.01
C ASN A 83 2.22 -11.95 -0.21
N ARG A 84 2.81 -11.17 0.71
CA ARG A 84 4.16 -10.59 0.54
C ARG A 84 5.24 -11.64 0.24
N ALA A 85 5.21 -12.75 0.97
CA ALA A 85 6.21 -13.81 0.89
C ALA A 85 6.00 -14.61 -0.39
N GLN A 86 4.74 -14.92 -0.71
CA GLN A 86 4.35 -15.60 -1.93
C GLN A 86 4.76 -14.80 -3.17
N LEU A 87 4.51 -13.49 -3.19
CA LEU A 87 4.93 -12.60 -4.28
C LEU A 87 6.45 -12.63 -4.49
N THR A 88 7.22 -12.58 -3.39
CA THR A 88 8.69 -12.61 -3.47
C THR A 88 9.21 -13.98 -3.97
N ILE A 89 8.62 -15.08 -3.48
CA ILE A 89 8.98 -16.44 -3.91
C ILE A 89 8.64 -16.64 -5.38
N VAL A 90 7.45 -16.23 -5.82
CA VAL A 90 7.03 -16.31 -7.21
C VAL A 90 7.96 -15.46 -8.09
N ALA A 91 8.33 -14.25 -7.67
CA ALA A 91 9.28 -13.41 -8.39
C ALA A 91 10.66 -14.09 -8.52
N LEU A 92 11.20 -14.66 -7.44
CA LEU A 92 12.47 -15.41 -7.47
C LEU A 92 12.41 -16.60 -8.43
N LEU A 93 11.33 -17.37 -8.39
CA LEU A 93 11.14 -18.53 -9.26
C LEU A 93 11.01 -18.13 -10.73
N LEU A 94 10.23 -17.09 -11.03
CA LEU A 94 10.03 -16.61 -12.40
C LEU A 94 11.31 -16.03 -12.98
N VAL A 95 12.06 -15.23 -12.21
CA VAL A 95 13.35 -14.68 -12.65
C VAL A 95 14.37 -15.80 -12.83
N ALA A 96 14.48 -16.75 -11.89
CA ALA A 96 15.36 -17.90 -12.04
C ALA A 96 15.01 -18.72 -13.29
N ALA A 97 13.73 -19.04 -13.50
CA ALA A 97 13.27 -19.78 -14.67
C ALA A 97 13.58 -19.05 -15.97
N PHE A 98 13.33 -17.73 -16.02
CA PHE A 98 13.65 -16.90 -17.17
C PHE A 98 15.15 -16.90 -17.48
N LEU A 99 16.01 -16.72 -16.48
CA LEU A 99 17.46 -16.69 -16.67
C LEU A 99 18.01 -18.04 -17.10
N ILE A 100 17.53 -19.15 -16.53
CA ILE A 100 17.90 -20.50 -16.95
C ILE A 100 17.51 -20.73 -18.41
N LEU A 101 16.29 -20.32 -18.81
CA LEU A 101 15.82 -20.45 -20.18
C LEU A 101 16.63 -19.58 -21.14
N ARG A 102 16.91 -18.33 -20.75
CA ARG A 102 17.63 -17.34 -21.55
C ARG A 102 19.08 -17.71 -21.78
N TYR A 103 19.76 -18.22 -20.75
CA TYR A 103 21.15 -18.66 -20.85
C TYR A 103 21.30 -20.08 -21.38
N ARG A 104 20.23 -20.89 -21.34
CA ARG A 104 20.25 -22.32 -21.66
C ARG A 104 21.31 -23.10 -20.87
N ASP A 105 21.76 -22.52 -19.75
CA ASP A 105 22.75 -23.08 -18.84
C ASP A 105 22.24 -22.88 -17.40
N LEU A 106 21.95 -24.01 -16.76
CA LEU A 106 21.44 -24.04 -15.39
C LEU A 106 22.44 -23.39 -14.41
N VAL A 107 23.74 -23.60 -14.60
CA VAL A 107 24.76 -23.07 -13.70
C VAL A 107 24.81 -21.56 -13.80
N ARG A 108 24.85 -21.01 -15.03
CA ARG A 108 24.85 -19.56 -15.25
C ARG A 108 23.59 -18.91 -14.67
N GLY A 109 22.42 -19.49 -14.92
CA GLY A 109 21.15 -18.99 -14.38
C GLY A 109 21.11 -18.99 -12.84
N LEU A 110 21.49 -20.10 -12.20
CA LEU A 110 21.54 -20.17 -10.73
C LEU A 110 22.61 -19.26 -10.12
N LEU A 111 23.74 -19.08 -10.80
CA LEU A 111 24.81 -18.21 -10.32
C LEU A 111 24.35 -16.75 -10.24
N THR A 112 23.54 -16.29 -11.21
CA THR A 112 22.93 -14.95 -11.19
C THR A 112 21.95 -14.78 -10.03
N MET A 113 21.33 -15.85 -9.53
CA MET A 113 20.38 -15.78 -8.41
C MET A 113 21.06 -15.64 -7.04
N VAL A 114 22.35 -15.99 -6.92
CA VAL A 114 23.10 -15.88 -5.65
C VAL A 114 23.09 -14.45 -5.07
N PRO A 115 23.55 -13.41 -5.79
CA PRO A 115 23.48 -12.02 -5.29
C PRO A 115 22.04 -11.57 -5.04
N VAL A 116 21.07 -12.05 -5.82
CA VAL A 116 19.65 -11.72 -5.66
C VAL A 116 19.11 -12.24 -4.33
N CYS A 117 19.36 -13.50 -4.00
CA CYS A 117 18.95 -14.08 -2.72
C CYS A 117 19.62 -13.37 -1.54
N LEU A 118 20.89 -12.99 -1.68
CA LEU A 118 21.60 -12.21 -0.65
C LEU A 118 21.01 -10.81 -0.48
N ALA A 119 20.66 -10.13 -1.57
CA ALA A 119 20.03 -8.82 -1.53
C ALA A 119 18.65 -8.86 -0.86
N VAL A 120 17.81 -9.84 -1.23
CA VAL A 120 16.49 -10.05 -0.61
C VAL A 120 16.61 -10.35 0.88
N GLY A 121 17.54 -11.22 1.26
CA GLY A 121 17.76 -11.55 2.68
C GLY A 121 18.28 -10.37 3.49
N THR A 122 19.23 -9.62 2.95
CA THR A 122 19.78 -8.43 3.60
C THR A 122 18.73 -7.33 3.72
N SER A 123 17.94 -7.12 2.67
CA SER A 123 16.81 -6.18 2.67
C SER A 123 15.77 -6.54 3.75
N ALA A 124 15.38 -7.81 3.86
CA ALA A 124 14.44 -8.27 4.87
C ALA A 124 14.95 -8.04 6.30
N VAL A 125 16.23 -8.30 6.56
CA VAL A 125 16.88 -8.00 7.84
C VAL A 125 16.88 -6.50 8.10
N LEU A 126 17.25 -5.69 7.11
CA LEU A 126 17.38 -4.24 7.28
C LEU A 126 16.03 -3.58 7.57
N VAL A 127 14.98 -3.91 6.80
CA VAL A 127 13.61 -3.43 7.05
C VAL A 127 13.14 -3.80 8.45
N ARG A 128 13.44 -5.02 8.91
CA ARG A 128 13.13 -5.46 10.27
C ARG A 128 13.89 -4.66 11.34
N THR A 129 15.19 -4.43 11.15
CA THR A 129 16.02 -3.71 12.14
C THR A 129 15.68 -2.23 12.23
N LEU A 130 15.24 -1.62 11.14
CA LEU A 130 14.84 -0.22 11.07
C LEU A 130 13.43 0.02 11.63
N GLY A 131 12.70 -1.03 12.00
CA GLY A 131 11.37 -0.92 12.61
C GLY A 131 10.34 -0.25 11.69
N ILE A 132 10.51 -0.37 10.38
CA ILE A 132 9.65 0.31 9.40
C ILE A 132 8.25 -0.31 9.45
N THR A 133 7.24 0.54 9.56
CA THR A 133 5.82 0.15 9.57
C THR A 133 5.46 -0.52 8.25
N LEU A 134 4.78 -1.67 8.34
CA LEU A 134 4.39 -2.43 7.16
C LEU A 134 3.23 -1.71 6.48
N SER A 135 3.44 -1.32 5.22
CA SER A 135 2.40 -0.71 4.41
C SER A 135 2.04 -1.58 3.21
N PRO A 136 0.85 -1.39 2.62
CA PRO A 136 0.47 -2.05 1.37
C PRO A 136 1.54 -1.90 0.27
N LEU A 137 2.19 -0.74 0.17
CA LEU A 137 3.24 -0.50 -0.82
C LEU A 137 4.54 -1.25 -0.51
N THR A 138 4.88 -1.45 0.77
CA THR A 138 6.10 -2.22 1.12
C THR A 138 5.99 -3.71 0.78
N THR A 139 4.78 -4.23 0.58
CA THR A 139 4.52 -5.62 0.17
C THR A 139 5.17 -5.96 -1.17
N VAL A 140 5.24 -5.00 -2.11
CA VAL A 140 5.91 -5.19 -3.41
C VAL A 140 7.43 -4.98 -3.35
N GLY A 141 7.98 -4.65 -2.17
CA GLY A 141 9.41 -4.39 -1.99
C GLY A 141 10.29 -5.59 -2.29
N GLY A 142 9.85 -6.81 -1.91
CA GLY A 142 10.58 -8.05 -2.20
C GLY A 142 10.77 -8.28 -3.71
N PRO A 143 9.70 -8.37 -4.51
CA PRO A 143 9.79 -8.45 -5.97
C PRO A 143 10.62 -7.34 -6.61
N LEU A 144 10.58 -6.11 -6.07
CA LEU A 144 11.38 -5.00 -6.58
C LEU A 144 12.89 -5.18 -6.35
N VAL A 145 13.29 -5.68 -5.17
CA VAL A 145 14.69 -6.07 -4.89
C VAL A 145 15.13 -7.18 -5.83
N VAL A 146 14.27 -8.17 -6.07
CA VAL A 146 14.54 -9.27 -7.00
C VAL A 146 14.81 -8.73 -8.41
N ALA A 147 13.93 -7.86 -8.91
CA ALA A 147 14.06 -7.28 -10.25
C ALA A 147 15.34 -6.46 -10.42
N THR A 148 15.59 -5.52 -9.51
CA THR A 148 16.73 -4.59 -9.59
C THR A 148 18.07 -5.30 -9.38
N CYS A 149 18.17 -6.24 -8.44
CA CYS A 149 19.40 -7.00 -8.25
C CYS A 149 19.69 -7.95 -9.41
N ALA A 150 18.65 -8.58 -9.97
CA ALA A 150 18.79 -9.46 -11.12
C ALA A 150 19.26 -8.68 -12.36
N GLU A 151 18.72 -7.49 -12.61
CA GLU A 151 19.17 -6.59 -13.67
C GLU A 151 20.66 -6.29 -13.57
N PHE A 152 21.13 -5.81 -12.40
CA PHE A 152 22.55 -5.51 -12.21
C PHE A 152 23.44 -6.75 -12.34
N SER A 153 22.98 -7.91 -11.86
CA SER A 153 23.73 -9.16 -11.93
C SER A 153 23.86 -9.66 -13.36
N VAL A 154 22.78 -9.64 -14.16
CA VAL A 154 22.77 -10.01 -15.57
C VAL A 154 23.72 -9.12 -16.36
N LEU A 155 23.61 -7.80 -16.19
CA LEU A 155 24.43 -6.83 -16.90
C LEU A 155 25.93 -7.03 -16.65
N LEU A 156 26.32 -7.33 -15.40
CA LEU A 156 27.73 -7.55 -15.05
C LEU A 156 28.25 -8.91 -15.55
N ILE A 157 27.41 -9.97 -15.47
CA ILE A 157 27.76 -11.31 -15.97
C ILE A 157 27.85 -11.32 -17.50
N ASP A 158 26.95 -10.64 -18.19
CA ASP A 158 26.96 -10.57 -19.65
C ASP A 158 28.16 -9.79 -20.15
N ARG A 159 28.53 -8.70 -19.46
CA ARG A 159 29.78 -8.00 -19.78
C ARG A 159 31.00 -8.90 -19.56
N TYR A 160 31.05 -9.62 -18.46
CA TYR A 160 32.13 -10.57 -18.20
C TYR A 160 32.22 -11.61 -19.33
N ALA A 161 31.08 -12.14 -19.77
CA ALA A 161 31.00 -13.09 -20.88
C ALA A 161 31.49 -12.51 -22.21
N GLU A 162 31.18 -11.24 -22.50
CA GLU A 162 31.69 -10.54 -23.68
C GLU A 162 33.21 -10.44 -23.70
N GLU A 163 33.82 -10.05 -22.56
CA GLU A 163 35.28 -9.95 -22.45
C GLU A 163 35.96 -11.31 -22.57
N ARG A 164 35.36 -12.37 -21.99
CA ARG A 164 35.81 -13.76 -22.21
C ARG A 164 35.69 -14.20 -23.67
N GLY A 165 34.62 -13.79 -24.34
CA GLY A 165 34.44 -14.01 -25.78
C GLY A 165 35.50 -13.32 -26.65
N ARG A 166 36.13 -12.25 -26.16
CA ARG A 166 37.25 -11.56 -26.81
C ARG A 166 38.62 -12.23 -26.56
N GLY A 167 38.66 -13.31 -25.76
CA GLY A 167 39.87 -14.07 -25.49
C GLY A 167 40.68 -13.59 -24.27
N LEU A 168 40.17 -12.62 -23.50
CA LEU A 168 40.80 -12.19 -22.25
C LEU A 168 40.74 -13.30 -21.20
N ASP A 169 41.73 -13.42 -20.32
CA ASP A 169 41.70 -14.42 -19.24
C ASP A 169 40.62 -14.09 -18.19
N PRO A 170 40.27 -15.02 -17.27
CA PRO A 170 39.27 -14.78 -16.24
C PRO A 170 39.55 -13.54 -15.37
N THR A 171 40.82 -13.26 -15.06
CA THR A 171 41.21 -12.12 -14.23
C THR A 171 41.11 -10.81 -14.99
N GLU A 172 41.65 -10.71 -16.20
CA GLU A 172 41.51 -9.52 -17.05
C GLU A 172 40.04 -9.24 -17.38
N SER A 173 39.26 -10.26 -17.71
CA SER A 173 37.84 -10.12 -18.00
C SER A 173 37.07 -9.53 -16.81
N THR A 174 37.38 -9.99 -15.59
CA THR A 174 36.79 -9.45 -14.35
C THR A 174 37.16 -7.98 -14.16
N ASN A 175 38.44 -7.65 -14.32
CA ASN A 175 38.95 -6.29 -14.14
C ASN A 175 38.35 -5.32 -15.16
N VAL A 176 38.28 -5.72 -16.43
CA VAL A 176 37.71 -4.88 -17.51
C VAL A 176 36.20 -4.70 -17.32
N ALA A 177 35.47 -5.77 -16.98
CA ALA A 177 34.03 -5.70 -16.70
C ALA A 177 33.74 -4.81 -15.49
N ALA A 178 34.52 -4.91 -14.41
CA ALA A 178 34.39 -4.07 -13.23
C ALA A 178 34.74 -2.59 -13.52
N ALA A 179 35.85 -2.33 -14.23
CA ALA A 179 36.36 -0.96 -14.42
C ALA A 179 35.53 -0.13 -15.40
N ARG A 180 35.19 -0.69 -16.58
CA ARG A 180 34.42 0.05 -17.60
C ARG A 180 32.94 0.08 -17.25
N THR A 181 32.42 -1.06 -16.85
CA THR A 181 30.98 -1.25 -16.77
C THR A 181 30.45 -0.95 -15.38
N GLY A 182 31.26 -1.14 -14.35
CA GLY A 182 30.96 -0.62 -13.00
C GLY A 182 30.68 0.88 -12.99
N ARG A 183 31.39 1.70 -13.79
CA ARG A 183 31.11 3.14 -13.90
C ARG A 183 29.75 3.44 -14.53
N ALA A 184 29.42 2.81 -15.65
CA ALA A 184 28.13 3.01 -16.33
C ALA A 184 26.95 2.49 -15.48
N PHE A 185 27.13 1.35 -14.81
CA PHE A 185 26.13 0.78 -13.92
C PHE A 185 25.93 1.61 -12.66
N PHE A 186 27.01 2.11 -12.06
CA PHE A 186 26.90 2.99 -10.89
C PHE A 186 26.11 4.25 -11.23
N THR A 187 26.32 4.84 -12.41
CA THR A 187 25.53 6.00 -12.85
C THR A 187 24.05 5.66 -13.04
N SER A 188 23.72 4.53 -13.66
CA SER A 188 22.33 4.08 -13.86
C SER A 188 21.62 3.72 -12.54
N ALA A 189 22.36 3.11 -11.61
CA ALA A 189 21.84 2.83 -10.29
C ALA A 189 21.61 4.12 -9.49
N LEU A 190 22.49 5.11 -9.62
CA LEU A 190 22.35 6.41 -8.95
C LEU A 190 21.13 7.19 -9.48
N THR A 191 20.85 7.14 -10.78
CA THR A 191 19.63 7.74 -11.33
C THR A 191 18.37 7.05 -10.80
N THR A 192 18.40 5.72 -10.64
CA THR A 192 17.28 4.95 -10.08
C THR A 192 17.07 5.28 -8.59
N LEU A 193 18.16 5.32 -7.82
CA LEU A 193 18.15 5.75 -6.42
C LEU A 193 17.59 7.16 -6.28
N GLY A 194 18.03 8.09 -7.13
CA GLY A 194 17.52 9.46 -7.18
C GLY A 194 16.02 9.51 -7.47
N GLY A 195 15.55 8.73 -8.45
CA GLY A 195 14.13 8.66 -8.81
C GLY A 195 13.22 8.22 -7.66
N PHE A 196 13.61 7.17 -6.93
CA PHE A 196 12.85 6.73 -5.76
C PHE A 196 13.07 7.62 -4.53
N ALA A 197 14.25 8.22 -4.39
CA ALA A 197 14.56 9.11 -3.29
C ALA A 197 13.68 10.37 -3.29
N VAL A 198 13.21 10.83 -4.45
CA VAL A 198 12.26 11.95 -4.54
C VAL A 198 10.96 11.67 -3.78
N LEU A 199 10.52 10.41 -3.69
CA LEU A 199 9.30 10.04 -2.95
C LEU A 199 9.41 10.35 -1.45
N MET A 200 10.63 10.39 -0.89
CA MET A 200 10.86 10.75 0.52
C MET A 200 10.43 12.19 0.85
N PHE A 201 10.33 13.08 -0.15
CA PHE A 201 9.85 14.45 0.02
C PHE A 201 8.33 14.58 -0.06
N SER A 202 7.60 13.49 -0.22
CA SER A 202 6.13 13.51 -0.26
C SER A 202 5.54 13.89 1.11
N SER A 203 4.48 14.70 1.10
CA SER A 203 3.67 14.98 2.30
C SER A 203 2.76 13.82 2.70
N LEU A 204 2.60 12.81 1.84
CA LEU A 204 1.87 11.58 2.16
C LEU A 204 2.81 10.58 2.85
N PRO A 205 2.63 10.26 4.14
CA PRO A 205 3.52 9.35 4.88
C PRO A 205 3.69 7.98 4.19
N LEU A 206 2.61 7.49 3.56
CA LEU A 206 2.63 6.24 2.81
C LEU A 206 3.65 6.25 1.67
N LEU A 207 3.82 7.38 0.98
CA LEU A 207 4.77 7.53 -0.12
C LEU A 207 6.18 7.83 0.37
N SER A 208 6.34 8.63 1.43
CA SER A 208 7.65 8.92 2.00
C SER A 208 8.32 7.66 2.56
N ASP A 209 7.57 6.85 3.31
CA ASP A 209 8.06 5.61 3.91
C ASP A 209 8.41 4.58 2.83
N PHE A 210 7.54 4.46 1.82
CA PHE A 210 7.79 3.61 0.66
C PHE A 210 9.05 4.05 -0.11
N GLY A 211 9.21 5.35 -0.36
CA GLY A 211 10.41 5.91 -1.00
C GLY A 211 11.69 5.53 -0.26
N MET A 212 11.71 5.73 1.05
CA MET A 212 12.85 5.38 1.90
C MET A 212 13.20 3.88 1.80
N VAL A 213 12.20 3.00 1.95
CA VAL A 213 12.39 1.54 1.88
C VAL A 213 12.95 1.13 0.52
N VAL A 214 12.37 1.63 -0.58
CA VAL A 214 12.78 1.26 -1.93
C VAL A 214 14.19 1.75 -2.22
N THR A 215 14.54 2.98 -1.85
CA THR A 215 15.89 3.51 -2.04
C THR A 215 16.93 2.67 -1.29
N ILE A 216 16.66 2.30 -0.04
CA ILE A 216 17.52 1.39 0.73
C ILE A 216 17.67 0.04 0.03
N ASN A 217 16.54 -0.53 -0.43
CA ASN A 217 16.49 -1.82 -1.11
C ASN A 217 17.32 -1.85 -2.40
N ILE A 218 17.24 -0.80 -3.20
CA ILE A 218 18.01 -0.67 -4.45
C ILE A 218 19.50 -0.51 -4.12
N ALA A 219 19.85 0.25 -3.08
CA ALA A 219 21.24 0.40 -2.66
C ALA A 219 21.83 -0.94 -2.21
N VAL A 220 21.08 -1.73 -1.44
CA VAL A 220 21.46 -3.10 -1.04
C VAL A 220 21.59 -4.01 -2.27
N ALA A 221 20.64 -3.97 -3.21
CA ALA A 221 20.70 -4.75 -4.44
C ALA A 221 21.93 -4.43 -5.30
N LEU A 222 22.27 -3.13 -5.43
CA LEU A 222 23.45 -2.65 -6.14
C LEU A 222 24.74 -3.15 -5.48
N LEU A 223 24.85 -2.98 -4.15
CA LEU A 223 26.02 -3.42 -3.40
C LEU A 223 26.19 -4.94 -3.48
N ALA A 224 25.10 -5.70 -3.34
CA ALA A 224 25.12 -7.14 -3.48
C ALA A 224 25.62 -7.55 -4.88
N ALA A 225 25.11 -6.94 -5.95
CA ALA A 225 25.57 -7.24 -7.30
C ALA A 225 27.06 -6.88 -7.50
N LEU A 226 27.48 -5.65 -7.16
CA LEU A 226 28.84 -5.18 -7.40
C LEU A 226 29.90 -5.92 -6.56
N VAL A 227 29.58 -6.33 -5.34
CA VAL A 227 30.52 -7.01 -4.45
C VAL A 227 30.54 -8.51 -4.71
N VAL A 228 29.39 -9.14 -4.95
CA VAL A 228 29.29 -10.60 -5.03
C VAL A 228 29.56 -11.11 -6.44
N VAL A 229 29.05 -10.45 -7.48
CA VAL A 229 29.11 -10.99 -8.85
C VAL A 229 30.55 -11.12 -9.38
N PRO A 230 31.45 -10.12 -9.29
CA PRO A 230 32.79 -10.24 -9.85
C PRO A 230 33.62 -11.42 -9.31
N PRO A 231 33.77 -11.63 -7.98
CA PRO A 231 34.51 -12.78 -7.48
C PRO A 231 33.77 -14.10 -7.76
N LEU A 232 32.43 -14.10 -7.75
CA LEU A 232 31.62 -15.28 -8.00
C LEU A 232 31.76 -15.79 -9.44
N VAL A 233 31.67 -14.89 -10.44
CA VAL A 233 31.78 -15.27 -11.85
C VAL A 233 33.22 -15.68 -12.20
N LYS A 234 34.23 -14.99 -11.65
CA LYS A 234 35.65 -15.35 -11.80
C LYS A 234 35.93 -16.74 -11.27
N ALA A 235 35.52 -17.02 -10.02
CA ALA A 235 35.73 -18.33 -9.40
C ALA A 235 34.98 -19.45 -10.12
N ALA A 236 33.80 -19.14 -10.67
CA ALA A 236 33.03 -20.11 -11.45
C ALA A 236 33.68 -20.42 -12.81
N ASP A 237 34.23 -19.41 -13.48
CA ASP A 237 34.92 -19.56 -14.76
C ASP A 237 36.28 -20.26 -14.62
N GLU A 238 37.09 -19.92 -13.61
CA GLU A 238 38.37 -20.58 -13.31
C GLU A 238 38.21 -22.08 -13.01
N ARG A 239 37.05 -22.48 -12.48
CA ARG A 239 36.72 -23.89 -12.22
C ARG A 239 36.07 -24.57 -13.43
N HIS A 240 36.04 -23.91 -14.59
CA HIS A 240 35.40 -24.36 -15.84
C HIS A 240 33.92 -24.74 -15.64
N LEU A 241 33.19 -23.99 -14.83
CA LEU A 241 31.79 -24.27 -14.51
C LEU A 241 30.82 -23.54 -15.42
N LEU A 242 31.30 -22.50 -16.08
CA LEU A 242 30.55 -21.67 -17.01
C LEU A 242 31.11 -21.88 -18.42
N VAL A 243 30.22 -21.98 -19.40
CA VAL A 243 30.61 -21.94 -20.80
C VAL A 243 30.65 -20.46 -21.21
N MET A 244 31.79 -19.81 -20.98
CA MET A 244 32.04 -18.42 -21.36
C MET A 244 33.18 -18.38 -22.39
N GLY A 245 32.85 -18.44 -23.68
CA GLY A 245 33.83 -18.39 -24.78
C GLY A 245 34.33 -19.75 -25.30
N ALA A 246 35.25 -19.70 -26.26
CA ALA A 246 35.75 -20.87 -27.00
C ALA A 246 36.74 -21.69 -26.16
N GLY A 247 36.24 -22.59 -25.31
CA GLY A 247 37.09 -23.48 -24.53
C GLY A 247 36.34 -24.61 -23.83
N THR A 248 36.68 -25.84 -24.24
CA THR A 248 36.42 -27.20 -23.68
C THR A 248 35.11 -27.53 -22.95
N PRO A 249 34.41 -28.62 -23.34
CA PRO A 249 33.15 -29.04 -22.73
C PRO A 249 33.32 -29.46 -21.26
N VAL A 250 32.44 -28.94 -20.39
CA VAL A 250 32.43 -29.17 -18.94
C VAL A 250 32.03 -30.62 -18.59
N GLY A 251 32.81 -31.28 -17.72
CA GLY A 251 32.53 -32.64 -17.24
C GLY A 251 31.30 -32.73 -16.32
N LYS A 252 30.42 -33.73 -16.56
CA LYS A 252 29.12 -33.92 -15.86
C LYS A 252 29.21 -33.97 -14.32
N ASN A 253 30.29 -34.51 -13.75
CA ASN A 253 30.45 -34.64 -12.30
C ASN A 253 30.77 -33.31 -11.59
N HIS A 254 31.50 -32.40 -12.27
CA HIS A 254 31.80 -31.07 -11.72
C HIS A 254 30.56 -30.15 -11.71
N ARG A 255 29.66 -30.28 -12.69
CA ARG A 255 28.38 -29.56 -12.72
C ARG A 255 27.49 -29.90 -11.51
N ARG A 256 27.50 -31.15 -11.04
CA ARG A 256 26.71 -31.61 -9.87
C ARG A 256 27.21 -31.05 -8.54
N ALA A 257 28.52 -31.05 -8.29
CA ALA A 257 29.10 -30.51 -7.06
C ALA A 257 28.86 -29.00 -6.91
N VAL A 258 28.83 -28.28 -8.03
CA VAL A 258 28.59 -26.83 -8.06
C VAL A 258 27.13 -26.50 -7.97
N MET A 259 26.26 -27.33 -8.55
CA MET A 259 24.82 -27.25 -8.28
C MET A 259 24.56 -27.35 -6.77
N ALA A 260 25.26 -28.24 -6.06
CA ALA A 260 25.14 -28.36 -4.61
C ALA A 260 25.70 -27.14 -3.85
N GLY A 261 26.80 -26.54 -4.30
CA GLY A 261 27.37 -25.33 -3.70
C GLY A 261 26.52 -24.08 -3.93
N VAL A 262 26.07 -23.86 -5.17
CA VAL A 262 25.23 -22.71 -5.55
C VAL A 262 23.82 -22.85 -4.97
N ALA A 263 23.24 -24.04 -5.01
CA ALA A 263 22.01 -24.34 -4.28
C ALA A 263 22.21 -24.19 -2.77
N GLY A 264 23.38 -24.52 -2.22
CA GLY A 264 23.70 -24.33 -0.81
C GLY A 264 23.75 -22.85 -0.40
N VAL A 265 24.36 -21.98 -1.20
CA VAL A 265 24.38 -20.52 -0.92
C VAL A 265 23.01 -19.89 -1.17
N ALA A 266 22.31 -20.29 -2.24
CA ALA A 266 20.94 -19.87 -2.49
C ALA A 266 19.96 -20.38 -1.42
N ALA A 267 20.18 -21.57 -0.86
CA ALA A 267 19.40 -22.16 0.22
C ALA A 267 19.84 -21.69 1.61
N LEU A 268 21.05 -21.16 1.80
CA LEU A 268 21.45 -20.50 3.06
C LEU A 268 20.91 -19.07 3.09
N ALA A 269 21.02 -18.33 1.99
CA ALA A 269 20.45 -16.98 1.86
C ALA A 269 18.91 -17.04 1.80
N GLY A 270 18.35 -17.95 0.99
CA GLY A 270 16.91 -18.24 0.93
C GLY A 270 16.38 -18.98 2.15
N GLY A 271 17.21 -19.79 2.82
CA GLY A 271 16.87 -20.49 4.06
C GLY A 271 16.84 -19.57 5.27
N LEU A 272 17.68 -18.54 5.35
CA LEU A 272 17.59 -17.53 6.39
C LEU A 272 16.33 -16.66 6.22
N VAL A 273 15.92 -16.40 4.97
CA VAL A 273 14.66 -15.73 4.62
C VAL A 273 13.44 -16.63 4.89
N MET A 274 13.52 -17.91 4.53
CA MET A 274 12.49 -18.91 4.84
C MET A 274 12.39 -19.14 6.35
N VAL A 275 13.48 -19.15 7.10
CA VAL A 275 13.46 -19.31 8.56
C VAL A 275 12.96 -18.03 9.22
N ALA A 276 13.29 -16.83 8.73
CA ALA A 276 12.76 -15.59 9.28
C ALA A 276 11.24 -15.42 9.01
N ASP A 277 10.76 -15.80 7.82
CA ASP A 277 9.34 -15.74 7.48
C ASP A 277 8.55 -16.95 8.04
N ALA A 278 9.14 -18.15 8.10
CA ALA A 278 8.53 -19.33 8.74
C ALA A 278 8.51 -19.25 10.27
N VAL A 279 9.52 -18.66 10.92
CA VAL A 279 9.48 -18.39 12.38
C VAL A 279 8.37 -17.40 12.69
N HIS A 280 8.11 -16.42 11.81
CA HIS A 280 7.00 -15.48 11.99
C HIS A 280 5.63 -16.08 11.65
N GLN A 281 5.53 -16.85 10.55
CA GLN A 281 4.32 -17.60 10.20
C GLN A 281 3.98 -18.63 11.28
N LYS A 282 4.95 -19.25 11.98
CA LYS A 282 4.64 -20.17 13.09
C LYS A 282 4.10 -19.44 14.32
N THR A 283 4.54 -18.22 14.61
CA THR A 283 3.97 -17.41 15.71
C THR A 283 2.57 -16.86 15.40
N VAL A 284 2.25 -16.56 14.13
CA VAL A 284 0.92 -16.06 13.73
C VAL A 284 -0.05 -17.21 13.43
N SER A 285 0.41 -18.29 12.78
CA SER A 285 -0.42 -19.45 12.44
C SER A 285 -0.66 -20.42 13.61
N VAL A 286 0.23 -20.55 14.61
CA VAL A 286 -0.09 -21.36 15.80
C VAL A 286 -1.11 -20.63 16.70
N ALA A 287 -1.23 -19.30 16.59
CA ALA A 287 -2.30 -18.54 17.20
C ALA A 287 -3.62 -18.63 16.40
N ALA A 288 -3.57 -18.64 15.06
CA ALA A 288 -4.76 -18.71 14.19
C ALA A 288 -5.27 -20.14 13.88
N ALA A 289 -4.41 -21.16 13.90
CA ALA A 289 -4.78 -22.55 13.61
C ALA A 289 -5.37 -23.29 14.82
N ARG A 290 -5.36 -22.70 16.01
CA ARG A 290 -6.19 -23.19 17.13
C ARG A 290 -7.65 -22.75 17.04
N THR A 291 -8.01 -21.89 16.07
CA THR A 291 -9.33 -21.24 16.02
C THR A 291 -10.05 -21.37 14.69
N THR A 292 -9.63 -22.26 13.79
CA THR A 292 -10.33 -22.48 12.51
C THR A 292 -10.95 -23.86 12.44
N ASP A 293 -12.13 -23.99 13.05
CA ASP A 293 -13.16 -24.83 12.43
C ASP A 293 -13.78 -24.00 11.30
N ARG A 294 -13.65 -24.49 10.07
CA ARG A 294 -14.05 -23.76 8.85
C ARG A 294 -15.57 -23.63 8.79
N VAL A 295 -16.08 -22.39 8.87
CA VAL A 295 -17.39 -22.04 8.32
C VAL A 295 -17.20 -21.68 6.85
N GLU A 296 -17.82 -22.46 5.98
CA GLU A 296 -17.84 -22.29 4.53
C GLU A 296 -18.76 -21.12 4.16
N VAL A 297 -18.19 -20.04 3.61
CA VAL A 297 -18.94 -18.85 3.15
C VAL A 297 -19.43 -19.11 1.72
N PRO A 298 -20.73 -18.99 1.41
CA PRO A 298 -21.25 -19.26 0.06
C PRO A 298 -20.72 -18.27 -0.99
N ALA A 299 -20.48 -18.80 -2.20
CA ALA A 299 -19.85 -18.15 -3.35
C ALA A 299 -20.68 -17.07 -4.09
N THR A 300 -21.64 -16.42 -3.42
CA THR A 300 -22.40 -15.31 -4.00
C THR A 300 -22.38 -14.14 -3.03
N ILE A 301 -21.41 -13.26 -3.25
CA ILE A 301 -21.38 -11.91 -2.68
C ILE A 301 -22.48 -11.12 -3.42
N PRO A 302 -23.58 -10.68 -2.77
CA PRO A 302 -24.42 -9.64 -3.35
C PRO A 302 -23.57 -8.38 -3.44
N ALA A 303 -23.71 -7.62 -4.54
CA ALA A 303 -23.02 -6.35 -4.71
C ALA A 303 -23.10 -5.53 -3.42
N SER A 304 -21.94 -5.20 -2.85
CA SER A 304 -21.84 -4.33 -1.69
C SER A 304 -22.39 -2.97 -2.06
N THR A 305 -23.67 -2.73 -1.76
CA THR A 305 -24.19 -1.37 -1.64
C THR A 305 -23.68 -0.80 -0.33
N THR A 306 -22.37 -0.55 -0.27
CA THR A 306 -21.82 0.46 0.62
C THR A 306 -22.20 1.80 -0.01
N ALA A 307 -23.47 2.15 0.10
CA ALA A 307 -23.80 3.56 0.13
C ALA A 307 -23.19 4.08 1.42
N ALA A 308 -22.16 4.93 1.32
CA ALA A 308 -21.98 5.95 2.33
C ALA A 308 -23.37 6.58 2.57
N PRO A 309 -23.70 7.04 3.79
CA PRO A 309 -24.82 7.96 3.93
C PRO A 309 -24.40 9.26 3.26
N THR A 310 -24.39 9.32 1.94
CA THR A 310 -24.87 10.50 1.25
C THR A 310 -26.33 10.56 1.62
N THR A 311 -26.66 11.42 2.57
CA THR A 311 -27.94 12.10 2.57
C THR A 311 -28.09 12.76 1.19
N SER A 312 -28.49 11.98 0.17
CA SER A 312 -29.14 12.55 -0.99
C SER A 312 -30.52 12.94 -0.50
N LEU A 313 -30.62 14.17 0.02
CA LEU A 313 -31.88 14.88 -0.03
C LEU A 313 -32.43 14.74 -1.45
N ALA A 314 -33.74 14.50 -1.56
CA ALA A 314 -34.41 14.50 -2.85
C ALA A 314 -34.01 15.77 -3.64
N PRO A 315 -33.95 15.73 -4.98
CA PRO A 315 -33.42 16.82 -5.81
C PRO A 315 -34.04 18.21 -5.54
N ASP A 316 -35.20 18.27 -4.88
CA ASP A 316 -35.98 19.47 -4.59
C ASP A 316 -36.21 19.73 -3.09
N ALA A 317 -35.53 19.00 -2.19
CA ALA A 317 -35.72 19.22 -0.76
C ALA A 317 -34.89 20.43 -0.28
N THR A 318 -35.59 21.50 0.11
CA THR A 318 -34.97 22.68 0.72
C THR A 318 -34.21 22.30 1.98
N LEU A 319 -32.94 22.68 2.04
CA LEU A 319 -32.10 22.49 3.22
C LEU A 319 -32.67 23.27 4.42
N PRO A 320 -32.59 22.74 5.65
CA PRO A 320 -33.03 23.45 6.83
C PRO A 320 -32.18 24.70 7.08
N ALA A 321 -32.80 25.74 7.64
CA ALA A 321 -32.10 26.96 8.01
C ALA A 321 -30.95 26.66 8.99
N GLY A 322 -29.79 27.27 8.76
CA GLY A 322 -28.62 27.19 9.63
C GLY A 322 -28.76 28.06 10.87
N PRO A 323 -27.79 28.01 11.81
CA PRO A 323 -27.74 28.94 12.94
C PRO A 323 -27.65 30.39 12.44
N ALA A 324 -28.38 31.33 13.04
CA ALA A 324 -28.47 32.73 12.61
C ALA A 324 -27.18 33.57 12.86
N GLU A 325 -26.02 32.92 12.85
CA GLU A 325 -24.71 33.53 13.09
C GLU A 325 -23.91 33.58 11.79
N ARG A 326 -23.13 34.66 11.61
CA ARG A 326 -22.29 34.87 10.43
C ARG A 326 -21.16 33.82 10.35
N PRO A 327 -20.88 33.22 9.17
CA PRO A 327 -19.75 32.32 8.96
C PRO A 327 -18.40 32.97 9.28
N THR A 328 -17.42 32.19 9.75
CA THR A 328 -16.04 32.65 10.01
C THR A 328 -15.10 32.62 8.79
N GLY A 329 -15.61 32.34 7.59
CA GLY A 329 -14.86 32.31 6.33
C GLY A 329 -14.93 33.62 5.54
N LEU A 330 -13.89 33.93 4.74
CA LEU A 330 -13.83 35.18 3.97
C LEU A 330 -14.87 35.16 2.83
N ILE A 331 -14.95 34.07 2.08
CA ILE A 331 -15.86 33.94 0.93
C ILE A 331 -17.27 33.67 1.44
N ALA A 332 -17.41 32.73 2.37
CA ALA A 332 -18.70 32.41 2.98
C ALA A 332 -19.31 33.60 3.74
N GLY A 333 -18.50 34.38 4.45
CA GLY A 333 -18.94 35.58 5.17
C GLY A 333 -19.38 36.70 4.25
N VAL A 334 -18.65 36.97 3.15
CA VAL A 334 -19.05 37.98 2.15
C VAL A 334 -20.32 37.56 1.40
N PHE A 335 -20.45 36.28 1.06
CA PHE A 335 -21.64 35.76 0.41
C PHE A 335 -22.88 35.84 1.34
N TYR A 336 -22.70 35.50 2.61
CA TYR A 336 -23.71 35.69 3.66
C TYR A 336 -24.16 37.15 3.77
N ASP A 337 -23.21 38.09 3.87
CA ASP A 337 -23.52 39.52 4.02
C ASP A 337 -24.26 40.06 2.80
N ALA A 338 -23.90 39.60 1.59
CA ALA A 338 -24.57 39.98 0.36
C ALA A 338 -26.04 39.51 0.33
N LEU A 339 -26.30 38.26 0.73
CA LEU A 339 -27.65 37.71 0.81
C LEU A 339 -28.52 38.47 1.84
N VAL A 340 -27.96 38.74 3.02
CA VAL A 340 -28.66 39.49 4.07
C VAL A 340 -28.95 40.93 3.62
N ALA A 341 -28.03 41.59 2.90
CA ALA A 341 -28.23 42.93 2.36
C ALA A 341 -29.40 43.04 1.37
N VAL A 342 -29.77 41.93 0.74
CA VAL A 342 -30.89 41.82 -0.21
C VAL A 342 -32.20 41.38 0.47
N GLY A 343 -32.17 41.19 1.79
CA GLY A 343 -33.35 40.85 2.59
C GLY A 343 -33.62 39.35 2.70
N VAL A 344 -32.59 38.51 2.54
CA VAL A 344 -32.66 37.07 2.85
C VAL A 344 -32.53 36.86 4.36
N ASP A 345 -33.33 35.94 4.92
CA ASP A 345 -33.26 35.59 6.34
C ASP A 345 -31.85 35.05 6.73
N SER A 346 -31.36 35.43 7.90
CA SER A 346 -30.03 35.04 8.39
C SER A 346 -29.80 33.53 8.44
N GLY A 347 -30.81 32.72 8.79
CA GLY A 347 -30.67 31.25 8.80
C GLY A 347 -30.60 30.66 7.39
N ILE A 348 -31.31 31.25 6.43
CA ILE A 348 -31.27 30.87 5.01
C ILE A 348 -29.94 31.28 4.37
N ALA A 349 -29.46 32.49 4.67
CA ALA A 349 -28.17 32.97 4.22
C ALA A 349 -27.02 32.12 4.78
N ARG A 350 -27.13 31.67 6.04
CA ARG A 350 -26.15 30.76 6.65
C ARG A 350 -26.12 29.41 5.93
N CYS A 351 -27.29 28.82 5.71
CA CYS A 351 -27.42 27.57 4.97
C CYS A 351 -26.75 27.67 3.58
N ALA A 352 -27.00 28.75 2.84
CA ALA A 352 -26.46 28.93 1.49
C ALA A 352 -24.92 29.03 1.50
N ALA A 353 -24.36 29.68 2.52
CA ALA A 353 -22.91 29.78 2.69
C ALA A 353 -22.26 28.45 3.08
N ASP A 354 -22.91 27.65 3.92
CA ASP A 354 -22.42 26.31 4.31
C ASP A 354 -22.55 25.29 3.17
N ASP A 355 -23.65 25.31 2.39
CA ASP A 355 -23.82 24.44 1.20
C ASP A 355 -22.77 24.73 0.12
N LEU A 356 -22.45 26.02 -0.08
CA LEU A 356 -21.40 26.44 -1.00
C LEU A 356 -20.04 25.85 -0.61
N LEU A 357 -19.66 25.91 0.67
CA LEU A 357 -18.38 25.37 1.14
C LEU A 357 -18.35 23.85 1.23
N ALA A 358 -19.50 23.21 1.48
CA ALA A 358 -19.63 21.76 1.46
C ALA A 358 -19.45 21.20 0.05
N THR A 359 -19.86 21.95 -0.97
CA THR A 359 -19.75 21.54 -2.37
C THR A 359 -18.46 22.02 -3.05
N THR A 360 -17.87 23.13 -2.60
CA THR A 360 -16.65 23.68 -3.20
C THR A 360 -15.79 24.40 -2.14
N PRO A 361 -14.56 23.92 -1.88
CA PRO A 361 -13.64 24.56 -0.95
C PRO A 361 -13.29 26.00 -1.36
N GLU A 362 -13.01 26.88 -0.38
CA GLU A 362 -12.65 28.29 -0.64
C GLU A 362 -11.45 28.46 -1.59
N ALA A 363 -10.46 27.57 -1.52
CA ALA A 363 -9.28 27.59 -2.38
C ALA A 363 -9.65 27.42 -3.87
N ASP A 364 -10.63 26.57 -4.16
CA ASP A 364 -11.09 26.29 -5.52
C ASP A 364 -11.95 27.44 -6.04
N LEU A 365 -12.77 28.07 -5.19
CA LEU A 365 -13.54 29.27 -5.55
C LEU A 365 -12.61 30.46 -5.88
N MET A 366 -11.50 30.62 -5.16
CA MET A 366 -10.49 31.63 -5.50
C MET A 366 -9.79 31.32 -6.82
N ALA A 367 -9.43 30.06 -7.06
CA ALA A 367 -8.82 29.64 -8.33
C ALA A 367 -9.76 29.81 -9.53
N MET A 368 -11.08 29.74 -9.31
CA MET A 368 -12.11 29.98 -10.32
C MET A 368 -12.46 31.47 -10.52
N GLY A 369 -11.75 32.40 -9.88
CA GLY A 369 -11.93 33.83 -10.13
C GLY A 369 -13.19 34.43 -9.50
N ILE A 370 -13.62 33.95 -8.31
CA ILE A 370 -14.79 34.51 -7.60
C ILE A 370 -14.69 36.01 -7.31
N ALA A 371 -13.46 36.56 -7.25
CA ALA A 371 -13.17 37.96 -7.04
C ALA A 371 -12.98 38.77 -8.34
N ASP A 372 -13.04 38.14 -9.52
CA ASP A 372 -12.88 38.82 -10.81
C ASP A 372 -14.11 39.67 -11.14
N ASN A 373 -13.89 40.76 -11.89
CA ASN A 373 -14.96 41.63 -12.38
C ASN A 373 -14.82 41.85 -13.90
N PRO A 374 -15.67 41.26 -14.75
CA PRO A 374 -16.87 40.49 -14.40
C PRO A 374 -16.56 39.08 -13.89
N ARG A 375 -17.34 38.62 -12.89
CA ARG A 375 -17.20 37.28 -12.33
C ARG A 375 -17.57 36.21 -13.37
N PRO A 376 -16.83 35.08 -13.46
CA PRO A 376 -17.16 34.00 -14.39
C PRO A 376 -18.58 33.44 -14.19
N ALA A 377 -19.28 33.19 -15.30
CA ALA A 377 -20.67 32.70 -15.28
C ALA A 377 -20.85 31.36 -14.54
N ALA A 378 -19.83 30.50 -14.58
CA ALA A 378 -19.82 29.23 -13.85
C ALA A 378 -19.91 29.45 -12.33
N VAL A 379 -19.17 30.43 -11.80
CA VAL A 379 -19.19 30.75 -10.36
C VAL A 379 -20.53 31.35 -9.96
N ASN A 380 -21.12 32.21 -10.79
CA ASN A 380 -22.47 32.74 -10.55
C ASN A 380 -23.54 31.64 -10.52
N ALA A 381 -23.44 30.64 -11.39
CA ALA A 381 -24.35 29.50 -11.39
C ALA A 381 -24.23 28.67 -10.10
N MET A 382 -23.01 28.49 -9.57
CA MET A 382 -22.77 27.77 -8.32
C MET A 382 -23.33 28.51 -7.09
N LEU A 383 -23.14 29.83 -7.03
CA LEU A 383 -23.71 30.68 -5.98
C LEU A 383 -25.24 30.65 -6.00
N ALA A 384 -25.84 30.74 -7.20
CA ALA A 384 -27.29 30.67 -7.35
C ALA A 384 -27.85 29.29 -6.99
N THR A 385 -27.14 28.21 -7.35
CA THR A 385 -27.55 26.84 -7.02
C THR A 385 -27.52 26.60 -5.51
N SER A 386 -26.48 27.06 -4.81
CA SER A 386 -26.37 26.89 -3.34
C SER A 386 -27.44 27.72 -2.61
N ALA A 387 -27.72 28.94 -3.09
CA ALA A 387 -28.76 29.80 -2.53
C ALA A 387 -30.18 29.23 -2.72
N THR A 388 -30.50 28.73 -3.91
CA THR A 388 -31.83 28.18 -4.21
C THR A 388 -32.12 26.89 -3.44
N ARG A 389 -31.13 26.03 -3.19
CA ARG A 389 -31.29 24.83 -2.33
C ARG A 389 -31.64 25.16 -0.88
N CYS A 390 -31.28 26.34 -0.40
CA CYS A 390 -31.62 26.81 0.94
C CYS A 390 -32.90 27.66 0.99
N GLY A 391 -33.60 27.83 -0.14
CA GLY A 391 -34.88 28.54 -0.21
C GLY A 391 -34.79 30.03 -0.56
N VAL A 392 -33.67 30.52 -1.11
CA VAL A 392 -33.58 31.89 -1.65
C VAL A 392 -34.36 32.00 -2.95
N THR A 393 -35.20 33.03 -3.09
CA THR A 393 -36.05 33.19 -4.27
C THR A 393 -35.28 33.76 -5.47
N PRO A 394 -35.69 33.46 -6.72
CA PRO A 394 -35.08 34.05 -7.92
C PRO A 394 -35.13 35.57 -7.94
N GLU A 395 -36.16 36.20 -7.36
CA GLU A 395 -36.26 37.66 -7.24
C GLU A 395 -35.22 38.26 -6.29
N GLN A 396 -34.86 37.54 -5.22
CA GLN A 396 -33.78 37.94 -4.32
C GLN A 396 -32.42 37.76 -5.01
N LEU A 397 -32.21 36.66 -5.73
CA LEU A 397 -30.97 36.43 -6.48
C LEU A 397 -30.74 37.45 -7.60
N ALA A 398 -31.80 37.92 -8.26
CA ALA A 398 -31.70 38.94 -9.31
C ALA A 398 -31.20 40.31 -8.79
N LYS A 399 -31.29 40.57 -7.49
CA LYS A 399 -30.77 41.80 -6.86
C LYS A 399 -29.28 41.70 -6.48
N LEU A 400 -28.66 40.52 -6.64
CA LEU A 400 -27.24 40.26 -6.37
C LEU A 400 -26.34 40.31 -7.62
N ALA A 401 -26.95 40.25 -8.81
CA ALA A 401 -26.27 40.38 -10.10
C ALA A 401 -25.95 41.84 -10.41
#